data_AF-A0A8K0SHL5-F1
#
_entry.id   AF-A0A8K0SHL5-F1
#
_cell.length_a   1.000
_cell.length_b   1.000
_cell.length_c   1.000
_cell.angle_alpha   90.00
_cell.angle_beta   90.00
_cell.angle_gamma   90.00
#
_symmetry.space_group_name_H-M   'P 1'
#
loop_
_entity.id
_entity.type
_entity.pdbx_description
1 polymer ?
#
loop_
_entity_poly.entity_id
_entity_poly.type
_entity_poly.pdbx_seq_one_letter_code
_entity_poly.pdbx_strand_id
1 'polypeptide(L)' 'MSGWDLDPKLKEIGQFVQMFVDGGLEGFGLYLLTQVMGSQYEECQVFIAEMRQALRNKRLNHYYEVTLVYGRKPDNSVTA' A
#
# COMPACT_ATOMS: atom_id res chain seq x y z
N MET A 1 -7.05 7.69 4.91
CA MET A 1 -7.92 6.81 4.11
C MET A 1 -9.12 6.37 4.96
N SER A 2 -10.04 7.29 5.25
CA SER A 2 -11.23 6.94 6.05
C SER A 2 -12.28 8.03 5.87
N GLY A 3 -13.21 7.85 4.93
CA GLY A 3 -14.36 8.76 4.87
C GLY A 3 -15.11 8.80 3.55
N TRP A 4 -14.55 8.32 2.44
CA TRP A 4 -15.25 8.37 1.15
C TRP A 4 -16.25 7.24 0.98
N ASP A 5 -15.92 6.02 1.43
CA ASP A 5 -16.81 4.89 1.28
C ASP A 5 -17.93 4.90 2.32
N LEU A 6 -19.17 4.88 1.83
CA LEU A 6 -20.39 4.70 2.62
C LEU A 6 -20.47 3.29 3.23
N ASP A 7 -19.72 2.33 2.69
CA ASP A 7 -19.66 0.95 3.17
C ASP A 7 -18.74 0.82 4.41
N PRO A 8 -19.27 0.37 5.57
CA PRO A 8 -18.47 0.13 6.77
C PRO A 8 -17.28 -0.82 6.56
N LYS A 9 -17.42 -1.82 5.69
CA LYS A 9 -16.37 -2.81 5.41
C LYS A 9 -15.21 -2.20 4.63
N LEU A 10 -15.51 -1.37 3.63
CA LEU A 10 -14.49 -0.66 2.86
C LEU A 10 -13.75 0.36 3.74
N LYS A 11 -14.46 0.98 4.69
CA LYS A 11 -13.85 1.88 5.67
C LYS A 11 -12.84 1.17 6.57
N GLU A 12 -13.16 -0.04 7.03
CA GLU A 12 -12.24 -0.87 7.83
C GLU A 12 -11.02 -1.30 7.00
N ILE A 13 -11.25 -1.79 5.77
CA ILE A 13 -10.17 -2.16 4.84
C ILE A 13 -9.26 -0.95 4.56
N GLY A 14 -9.83 0.24 4.34
CA GLY A 14 -9.07 1.47 4.13
C GLY A 14 -8.18 1.85 5.31
N GLN A 15 -8.59 1.55 6.55
CA GLN A 15 -7.74 1.74 7.74
C GLN A 15 -6.55 0.78 7.75
N PHE A 16 -6.76 -0.49 7.41
CA PHE A 16 -5.69 -1.47 7.28
C PHE A 16 -4.72 -1.12 6.14
N VAL A 17 -5.23 -0.71 4.99
CA VAL A 17 -4.41 -0.25 3.85
C VAL A 17 -3.60 0.98 4.24
N GLN A 18 -4.19 1.94 4.95
CA GLN A 18 -3.45 3.10 5.44
C GLN A 18 -2.31 2.71 6.37
N MET A 19 -2.54 1.77 7.29
CA MET A 19 -1.49 1.27 8.20
C MET A 19 -0.38 0.56 7.43
N PHE A 20 -0.74 -0.30 6.46
CA PHE A 20 0.20 -0.99 5.59
C PHE A 20 1.07 0.00 4.79
N VAL A 21 0.44 1.00 4.18
CA VAL A 21 1.15 1.99 3.37
C VAL A 21 2.05 2.87 4.24
N ASP A 22 1.61 3.31 5.42
CA ASP A 22 2.41 4.16 6.31
C ASP A 22 3.66 3.44 6.84
N GLY A 23 3.55 2.13 7.12
CA GLY A 23 4.67 1.29 7.54
C GLY A 23 5.57 0.82 6.40
N GLY A 24 5.02 0.60 5.20
CA GLY A 24 5.77 0.07 4.06
C GLY A 24 6.39 1.13 3.15
N LEU A 25 5.90 2.38 3.18
CA LEU A 25 6.27 3.47 2.25
C LEU A 25 7.78 3.59 2.06
N GLU A 26 8.50 3.49 3.16
CA GLU A 26 9.93 3.70 3.21
C GLU A 26 10.70 2.49 2.66
N GLY A 27 10.19 1.28 2.89
CA GLY A 27 10.82 0.04 2.42
C GLY A 27 10.75 -0.13 0.91
N PHE A 28 9.56 0.04 0.32
CA PHE A 28 9.41 -0.08 -1.13
C PHE A 28 9.76 1.22 -1.88
N GLY A 29 9.46 2.38 -1.29
CA GLY A 29 9.73 3.68 -1.92
C GLY A 29 11.22 3.94 -2.07
N LEU A 30 12.01 3.70 -1.03
CA LEU A 30 13.44 4.02 -1.07
C LEU A 30 14.20 3.13 -2.06
N TYR A 31 13.90 1.84 -2.11
CA TYR A 31 14.52 0.93 -3.09
C TYR A 31 14.18 1.32 -4.53
N LEU A 32 12.91 1.59 -4.83
CA LEU A 32 12.48 1.97 -6.18
C LEU A 32 13.09 3.31 -6.61
N LEU A 33 13.06 4.32 -5.74
CA LEU A 33 13.57 5.65 -6.06
C LEU A 33 15.10 5.66 -6.26
N THR A 34 15.84 4.91 -5.44
CA THR A 34 17.31 4.88 -5.54
C THR A 34 17.81 3.92 -6.61
N GLN A 35 17.27 2.69 -6.70
CA GLN A 35 17.80 1.66 -7.61
C GLN A 35 17.20 1.74 -9.01
N VAL A 36 15.96 2.18 -9.16
CA VAL A 36 15.28 2.24 -10.48
C VAL A 36 15.38 3.63 -11.09
N MET A 37 15.15 4.70 -10.31
CA MET A 37 15.24 6.08 -10.80
C MET A 37 16.62 6.73 -10.63
N GLY A 38 17.53 6.14 -9.84
CA GLY A 38 18.88 6.69 -9.63
C GLY A 38 18.91 8.01 -8.84
N SER A 39 17.83 8.34 -8.12
CA SER A 39 17.74 9.58 -7.34
C SER A 39 18.67 9.54 -6.11
N GLN A 40 19.12 10.72 -5.68
CA GLN A 40 19.92 10.86 -4.46
C GLN A 40 19.09 10.48 -3.23
N TYR A 41 19.74 9.91 -2.22
CA TYR A 41 19.05 9.41 -1.02
C TYR A 41 18.29 10.52 -0.27
N GLU A 42 18.88 11.72 -0.15
CA GLU A 42 18.21 12.83 0.54
C GLU A 42 16.94 13.27 -0.19
N GLU A 43 16.96 13.34 -1.52
CA GLU A 43 15.78 13.68 -2.34
C GLU A 43 14.69 12.61 -2.20
N CYS A 44 15.08 11.34 -2.15
CA CYS A 44 14.15 10.23 -1.93
C CYS A 44 13.44 10.35 -0.57
N GLN A 45 14.18 10.69 0.49
CA GLN A 45 13.61 10.86 1.82
C GLN A 45 12.60 12.01 1.86
N VAL A 46 12.91 13.15 1.23
CA VAL A 46 11.99 14.28 1.14
C VAL A 46 10.72 13.89 0.38
N PHE A 47 10.87 13.22 -0.77
CA PHE A 47 9.73 12.75 -1.56
C PHE A 47 8.84 11.76 -0.79
N ILE A 48 9.44 10.81 -0.06
CA ILE A 48 8.70 9.86 0.79
C ILE A 48 7.95 10.61 1.90
N ALA A 49 8.54 11.64 2.50
CA ALA A 49 7.88 12.46 3.51
C ALA A 49 6.67 13.22 2.95
N GLU A 50 6.80 13.82 1.76
CA GLU A 50 5.70 14.48 1.07
C GLU A 50 4.57 13.50 0.70
N MET A 51 4.93 12.32 0.19
CA MET A 51 3.99 11.26 -0.14
C MET A 51 3.23 10.79 1.10
N ARG A 52 3.92 10.63 2.25
CA ARG A 52 3.29 10.30 3.54
C ARG A 52 2.31 11.39 3.97
N GLN A 53 2.66 12.65 3.79
CA GLN A 53 1.77 13.78 4.10
C GLN A 53 0.53 13.80 3.21
N ALA A 54 0.69 13.54 1.91
CA ALA A 54 -0.42 13.45 0.96
C ALA A 54 -1.37 12.29 1.34
N LEU A 55 -0.84 11.10 1.62
CA LEU A 55 -1.64 9.93 1.99
C LEU A 55 -2.44 10.10 3.30
N ARG A 56 -1.91 10.89 4.23
CA ARG A 56 -2.59 11.24 5.49
C ARG A 56 -3.64 12.34 5.31
N ASN A 57 -3.60 13.09 4.21
CA ASN A 57 -4.59 14.12 3.93
C ASN A 57 -5.96 13.49 3.62
N LYS A 58 -6.89 13.61 4.57
CA LYS A 58 -8.25 13.06 4.47
C LYS A 58 -9.12 13.72 3.39
N ARG A 59 -8.69 14.86 2.84
CA ARG A 59 -9.38 15.52 1.71
C ARG A 59 -9.04 14.88 0.36
N LEU A 60 -7.95 14.12 0.30
CA LEU A 60 -7.56 13.39 -0.90
C LEU A 60 -8.19 12.00 -0.87
N ASN A 61 -9.03 11.72 -1.86
CA ASN A 61 -9.68 10.43 -2.04
C ASN A 61 -8.74 9.49 -2.81
N HIS A 62 -7.81 8.87 -2.09
CA HIS A 62 -6.91 7.89 -2.66
C HIS A 62 -7.69 6.62 -3.05
N TYR A 63 -7.58 6.21 -4.30
CA TYR A 63 -8.17 4.98 -4.84
C TYR A 63 -7.06 3.98 -5.15
N TYR A 64 -7.27 2.71 -4.79
CA TYR A 64 -6.37 1.62 -5.12
C TYR A 64 -7.16 0.53 -5.83
N GLU A 65 -6.72 0.17 -7.03
CA GLU A 65 -7.21 -0.99 -7.72
C GLU A 65 -6.38 -2.20 -7.29
N VAL A 66 -7.04 -3.20 -6.71
CA VAL A 66 -6.38 -4.41 -6.20
C VAL A 66 -7.01 -5.63 -6.85
N THR A 67 -6.17 -6.46 -7.48
CA THR A 67 -6.59 -7.77 -8.00
C THR A 67 -6.29 -8.83 -6.95
N LEU A 68 -7.34 -9.49 -6.43
CA LEU A 68 -7.19 -10.59 -5.49
C LEU A 68 -7.07 -11.92 -6.24
N VAL A 69 -5.91 -12.57 -6.12
CA VAL A 69 -5.68 -13.92 -6.63
C VAL A 69 -5.51 -14.87 -5.45
N TYR A 70 -6.31 -15.94 -5.40
CA TYR A 70 -6.22 -16.97 -4.37
C TYR A 70 -5.78 -18.29 -4.99
N GLY A 71 -4.85 -18.99 -4.33
CA GLY A 71 -4.40 -20.33 -4.70
C GLY A 71 -4.80 -21.32 -3.62
N ARG A 72 -5.41 -22.45 -4.00
CA ARG A 72 -5.63 -23.59 -3.09
C ARG A 72 -4.50 -24.59 -3.29
N LYS A 73 -3.80 -24.95 -2.20
CA LYS A 73 -2.83 -26.05 -2.22
C LYS A 73 -3.55 -27.33 -2.65
N PRO A 74 -2.99 -28.14 -3.57
CA PRO A 74 -3.60 -29.41 -3.95
C PRO A 74 -3.68 -30.32 -2.71
N ASP A 75 -4.85 -30.95 -2.49
CA ASP A 75 -5.00 -31.98 -1.47
C ASP A 75 -4.26 -33.22 -1.94
N ASN A 76 -3.20 -33.60 -1.21
CA ASN A 76 -2.43 -34.82 -1.47
C ASN A 76 -3.20 -36.10 -1.05
N SER A 77 -4.52 -36.16 -1.25
CA SER A 77 -5.26 -37.42 -1.12
C SER A 77 -5.05 -38.23 -2.40
N VAL A 78 -3.82 -38.74 -2.57
CA VAL A 78 -3.57 -39.93 -3.38
C VAL A 78 -4.21 -41.07 -2.60
N THR A 79 -5.44 -41.41 -2.96
CA THR A 79 -6.06 -42.68 -2.57
C THR A 79 -5.26 -43.78 -3.26
N ALA A 80 -4.35 -44.39 -2.52
CA ALA A 80 -3.73 -45.68 -2.86
C ALA A 80 -4.59 -46.82 -2.30
#